data_AF-M1RYL7-F1
#
_entry.id   AF-M1RYL7-F1
#
_cell.length_a   1.000
_cell.length_b   1.000
_cell.length_c   1.000
_cell.angle_alpha   90.00
_cell.angle_beta   90.00
_cell.angle_gamma   90.00
#
_symmetry.space_group_name_H-M   'P 1'
#
loop_
_entity.id
_entity.type
_entity.pdbx_description
1 polymer ?
#
loop_
_entity_poly.entity_id
_entity_poly.type
_entity_poly.pdbx_seq_one_letter_code
_entity_poly.pdbx_strand_id
1 'polypeptide(L)'
;LPKEINVFDAVGLGKKVFPGVSSTTGQNNRSPAYHFTKQTKDMIASQNAFEEVDKLIHNSSDFIVSAYAKLMANEIYGNPIVSISSKDGNQLYFLLQISYTPQPYPKDAQLRLGQLFEVYQEDIGEITSRFRGDLQDVKFVKGSPLSDCQRIAKASYCRCSISCQCTDVVGKKDCVVDGLRYADGKRWTKDKCNICHCKWGQVMCTYTCQVCKDNGQTYMEGETWKSSNDSCHTCKCEDGKVKCSPPVCAKPDCSGKSGDLVTLKGQCCPICKEDQCKGTGKVFKCGCDVTCSNFHDNDACQSCTEGCYCPEGRVLNDQGKCMASARCGCLYQGKRYKVRKT
;
A
#
# COMPACT_ATOMS: atom_id res chain seq x y z
N LEU A 1 -32.94 11.47 -2.00
CA LEU A 1 -31.47 11.58 -1.94
C LEU A 1 -30.91 10.25 -1.49
N PRO A 2 -29.81 9.75 -2.08
CA PRO A 2 -29.11 8.60 -1.55
C PRO A 2 -28.75 8.83 -0.08
N LYS A 3 -28.85 7.79 0.73
CA LYS A 3 -28.60 7.87 2.18
C LYS A 3 -27.10 7.98 2.49
N GLU A 4 -26.26 7.54 1.56
CA GLU A 4 -24.81 7.45 1.66
C GLU A 4 -24.20 7.47 0.25
N ILE A 5 -23.08 8.16 0.07
CA ILE A 5 -22.30 8.17 -1.18
C ILE A 5 -20.89 7.64 -0.88
N ASN A 6 -20.54 6.50 -1.49
CA ASN A 6 -19.22 5.89 -1.39
C ASN A 6 -18.27 6.51 -2.42
N VAL A 7 -17.27 7.25 -1.95
CA VAL A 7 -16.35 7.99 -2.83
C VAL A 7 -15.42 7.03 -3.59
N PHE A 8 -15.09 5.85 -3.04
CA PHE A 8 -14.29 4.85 -3.75
C PHE A 8 -14.99 4.32 -4.99
N ASP A 9 -16.29 3.99 -4.86
CA ASP A 9 -17.09 3.54 -6.00
C ASP A 9 -17.29 4.66 -7.02
N ALA A 10 -17.48 5.89 -6.55
CA ALA A 10 -17.71 7.06 -7.38
C ALA A 10 -16.52 7.39 -8.31
N VAL A 11 -15.29 7.19 -7.84
CA VAL A 11 -14.06 7.34 -8.66
C VAL A 11 -13.73 6.07 -9.46
N GLY A 12 -14.40 4.95 -9.17
CA GLY A 12 -14.15 3.65 -9.81
C GLY A 12 -13.00 2.85 -9.21
N LEU A 13 -12.61 3.15 -7.97
CA LEU A 13 -11.63 2.38 -7.21
C LEU A 13 -12.14 0.94 -6.99
N GLY A 14 -11.26 -0.06 -7.09
CA GLY A 14 -11.63 -1.47 -7.05
C GLY A 14 -12.12 -2.04 -8.40
N LYS A 15 -12.47 -1.19 -9.36
CA LYS A 15 -12.80 -1.58 -10.76
C LYS A 15 -11.73 -1.14 -11.76
N LYS A 16 -11.06 -0.02 -11.50
CA LYS A 16 -10.00 0.55 -12.33
C LYS A 16 -8.67 0.54 -11.59
N VAL A 17 -7.57 0.41 -12.34
CA VAL A 17 -6.21 0.54 -11.80
C VAL A 17 -5.79 2.00 -11.91
N PHE A 18 -5.33 2.56 -10.79
CA PHE A 18 -4.78 3.90 -10.74
C PHE A 18 -3.28 3.83 -10.45
N PRO A 19 -2.41 4.54 -11.20
CA PRO A 19 -1.00 4.64 -10.87
C PRO A 19 -0.84 5.13 -9.43
N GLY A 20 0.09 4.55 -8.65
CA GLY A 20 0.33 4.97 -7.27
C GLY A 20 -0.74 4.58 -6.25
N VAL A 21 -1.72 3.75 -6.63
CA VAL A 21 -2.74 3.21 -5.72
C VAL A 21 -2.65 1.69 -5.70
N SER A 22 -2.58 1.09 -4.50
CA SER A 22 -2.65 -0.36 -4.31
C SER A 22 -3.69 -0.73 -3.25
N SER A 23 -4.28 -1.92 -3.37
CA SER A 23 -5.14 -2.44 -2.30
C SER A 23 -4.29 -2.86 -1.10
N THR A 24 -4.81 -2.61 0.10
CA THR A 24 -4.20 -2.99 1.37
C THR A 24 -5.27 -3.52 2.34
N THR A 25 -4.84 -4.02 3.49
CA THR A 25 -5.73 -4.56 4.51
C THR A 25 -6.35 -3.43 5.33
N GLY A 26 -7.68 -3.32 5.28
CA GLY A 26 -8.42 -2.41 6.13
C GLY A 26 -8.31 -2.80 7.61
N GLN A 27 -8.10 -1.82 8.47
CA GLN A 27 -7.91 -2.01 9.91
C GLN A 27 -9.15 -1.63 10.72
N ASN A 28 -10.07 -0.87 10.13
CA ASN A 28 -11.34 -0.54 10.75
C ASN A 28 -12.28 -1.74 10.63
N ASN A 29 -12.75 -2.11 9.43
CA ASN A 29 -13.70 -3.23 9.26
C ASN A 29 -13.31 -4.10 8.05
N ARG A 30 -14.22 -4.98 7.61
CA ARG A 30 -14.03 -5.85 6.43
C ARG A 30 -14.14 -5.12 5.07
N SER A 31 -14.29 -3.79 5.06
CA SER A 31 -14.34 -3.01 3.83
C SER A 31 -12.94 -2.90 3.20
N PRO A 32 -12.85 -2.75 1.86
CA PRO A 32 -11.56 -2.57 1.19
C PRO A 32 -10.83 -1.30 1.64
N ALA A 33 -9.52 -1.40 1.83
CA ALA A 33 -8.65 -0.26 2.05
C ALA A 33 -7.63 -0.12 0.91
N TYR A 34 -7.14 1.11 0.73
CA TYR A 34 -6.22 1.44 -0.36
C TYR A 34 -5.08 2.31 0.14
N HIS A 35 -3.88 1.98 -0.32
CA HIS A 35 -2.64 2.67 -0.05
C HIS A 35 -2.34 3.65 -1.18
N PHE A 36 -2.02 4.89 -0.83
CA PHE A 36 -1.76 5.98 -1.78
C PHE A 36 -0.31 6.46 -1.71
N THR A 37 0.31 6.65 -2.88
CA THR A 37 1.69 7.12 -3.02
C THR A 37 1.80 8.46 -3.75
N LYS A 38 3.01 9.02 -3.84
CA LYS A 38 3.31 10.24 -4.60
C LYS A 38 3.03 10.14 -6.11
N GLN A 39 2.91 8.92 -6.63
CA GLN A 39 2.62 8.67 -8.05
C GLN A 39 1.13 8.65 -8.38
N THR A 40 0.26 8.84 -7.37
CA THR A 40 -1.20 8.89 -7.57
C THR A 40 -1.56 9.95 -8.62
N LYS A 41 -2.42 9.63 -9.59
CA LYS A 41 -2.92 10.59 -10.60
C LYS A 41 -4.38 10.95 -10.32
N ASP A 42 -5.01 11.74 -11.20
CA ASP A 42 -6.39 12.21 -11.02
C ASP A 42 -7.38 11.07 -10.76
N MET A 43 -8.13 11.21 -9.67
CA MET A 43 -9.23 10.32 -9.29
C MET A 43 -10.50 11.15 -9.16
N ILE A 44 -11.15 11.37 -10.29
CA ILE A 44 -12.33 12.22 -10.39
C ILE A 44 -13.58 11.34 -10.33
N ALA A 45 -14.51 11.70 -9.45
CA ALA A 45 -15.80 11.02 -9.35
C ALA A 45 -16.62 11.20 -10.64
N SER A 46 -17.47 10.23 -10.97
CA SER A 46 -18.41 10.38 -12.08
C SER A 46 -19.33 11.60 -11.88
N GLN A 47 -19.77 12.24 -12.99
CA GLN A 47 -20.66 13.40 -12.94
C GLN A 47 -21.94 13.14 -12.12
N ASN A 48 -22.54 11.95 -12.27
CA ASN A 48 -23.72 11.57 -11.49
C ASN A 48 -23.43 11.52 -9.97
N ALA A 49 -22.28 10.95 -9.57
CA ALA A 49 -21.90 10.92 -8.17
C ALA A 49 -21.62 12.32 -7.61
N PHE A 50 -21.02 13.21 -8.41
CA PHE A 50 -20.84 14.62 -8.03
C PHE A 50 -22.19 15.33 -7.82
N GLU A 51 -23.14 15.18 -8.75
CA GLU A 51 -24.48 15.77 -8.62
C GLU A 51 -25.25 15.24 -7.40
N GLU A 52 -25.04 13.98 -7.03
CA GLU A 52 -25.61 13.41 -5.81
C GLU A 52 -24.99 14.02 -4.54
N VAL A 53 -23.67 14.25 -4.52
CA VAL A 53 -22.96 14.92 -3.41
C VAL A 53 -23.37 16.39 -3.31
N ASP A 54 -23.44 17.10 -4.44
CA ASP A 54 -23.89 18.49 -4.52
C ASP A 54 -25.30 18.65 -3.94
N LYS A 55 -26.24 17.80 -4.36
CA LYS A 55 -27.60 17.78 -3.82
C LYS A 55 -27.62 17.42 -2.34
N LEU A 56 -26.71 16.57 -1.85
CA LEU A 56 -26.65 16.19 -0.44
C LEU A 56 -26.15 17.36 0.42
N ILE A 57 -25.12 18.07 -0.03
CA ILE A 57 -24.51 19.20 0.70
C ILE A 57 -25.42 20.43 0.68
N HIS A 58 -26.04 20.75 -0.46
CA HIS A 58 -26.84 21.98 -0.59
C HIS A 58 -28.30 21.82 -0.13
N ASN A 59 -28.88 20.61 -0.17
CA ASN A 59 -30.26 20.36 0.28
C ASN A 59 -30.34 19.76 1.69
N SER A 60 -29.23 19.70 2.42
CA SER A 60 -29.17 19.22 3.80
C SER A 60 -28.32 20.16 4.64
N SER A 61 -28.88 20.73 5.71
CA SER A 61 -28.13 21.54 6.68
C SER A 61 -27.14 20.70 7.50
N ASP A 62 -27.36 19.38 7.53
CA ASP A 62 -26.55 18.43 8.26
C ASP A 62 -26.07 17.36 7.29
N PHE A 63 -24.76 17.20 7.19
CA PHE A 63 -24.11 16.09 6.51
C PHE A 63 -22.77 15.81 7.18
N ILE A 64 -22.29 14.61 6.97
CA ILE A 64 -21.10 14.07 7.62
C ILE A 64 -20.17 13.61 6.54
N VAL A 65 -18.89 13.96 6.63
CA VAL A 65 -17.85 13.32 5.83
C VAL A 65 -16.98 12.51 6.78
N SER A 66 -17.03 11.19 6.70
CA SER A 66 -16.22 10.29 7.53
C SER A 66 -15.12 9.65 6.69
N ALA A 67 -13.93 9.47 7.26
CA ALA A 67 -12.83 8.71 6.65
C ALA A 67 -11.95 8.14 7.77
N TYR A 68 -11.58 6.87 7.67
CA TYR A 68 -10.51 6.29 8.48
C TYR A 68 -9.18 6.46 7.72
N ALA A 69 -8.17 7.00 8.38
CA ALA A 69 -6.89 7.35 7.79
C ALA A 69 -5.72 6.85 8.65
N LYS A 70 -4.78 6.12 8.06
CA LYS A 70 -3.45 5.87 8.61
C LYS A 70 -2.48 6.89 8.01
N LEU A 71 -1.87 7.76 8.81
CA LEU A 71 -0.95 8.82 8.36
C LEU A 71 0.52 8.41 8.49
N MET A 72 1.38 8.87 7.59
CA MET A 72 2.84 8.81 7.78
C MET A 72 3.31 9.97 8.68
N ALA A 73 4.13 9.65 9.71
CA ALA A 73 4.42 10.53 10.85
C ALA A 73 5.09 11.90 10.53
N ASN A 74 5.63 12.10 9.33
CA ASN A 74 6.38 13.32 8.97
C ASN A 74 5.61 14.31 8.06
N GLU A 75 4.34 14.04 7.73
CA GLU A 75 3.56 14.87 6.79
C GLU A 75 2.19 15.26 7.39
N ILE A 76 2.14 15.74 8.63
CA ILE A 76 0.87 16.02 9.36
C ILE A 76 0.07 17.20 8.75
N TYR A 77 0.74 18.11 8.03
CA TYR A 77 0.14 19.28 7.39
C TYR A 77 0.06 19.05 5.87
N GLY A 78 -1.14 19.10 5.28
CA GLY A 78 -1.35 18.89 3.84
C GLY A 78 -1.85 17.50 3.44
N ASN A 79 -2.64 16.81 4.27
CA ASN A 79 -3.30 15.54 3.92
C ASN A 79 -4.78 15.74 3.54
N PRO A 80 -5.06 16.14 2.30
CA PRO A 80 -6.41 16.24 1.77
C PRO A 80 -7.06 14.85 1.75
N ILE A 81 -8.19 14.70 2.42
CA ILE A 81 -8.98 13.46 2.40
C ILE A 81 -9.98 13.54 1.26
N VAL A 82 -10.71 14.65 1.16
CA VAL A 82 -11.61 14.93 0.04
C VAL A 82 -11.60 16.42 -0.29
N SER A 83 -11.63 16.84 -1.56
CA SER A 83 -11.84 18.24 -1.96
C SER A 83 -12.92 18.38 -3.04
N ILE A 84 -13.50 19.56 -3.25
CA ILE A 84 -14.40 19.92 -4.36
C ILE A 84 -13.83 21.16 -5.04
N SER A 85 -13.38 21.09 -6.30
CA SER A 85 -12.71 22.19 -7.03
C SER A 85 -13.19 22.36 -8.48
N SER A 86 -13.24 23.55 -9.07
CA SER A 86 -13.70 23.77 -10.46
C SER A 86 -13.01 22.88 -11.49
N LYS A 87 -13.60 22.71 -12.68
CA LYS A 87 -13.09 21.77 -13.68
C LYS A 87 -11.74 22.21 -14.25
N ASP A 88 -11.58 23.53 -14.39
CA ASP A 88 -10.33 24.21 -14.71
C ASP A 88 -9.37 24.31 -13.50
N GLY A 89 -9.86 23.96 -12.31
CA GLY A 89 -9.15 23.99 -11.04
C GLY A 89 -9.06 25.36 -10.37
N ASN A 90 -9.46 26.43 -11.06
CA ASN A 90 -9.30 27.83 -10.65
C ASN A 90 -9.96 28.20 -9.30
N GLN A 91 -10.86 27.37 -8.77
CA GLN A 91 -11.55 27.63 -7.52
C GLN A 91 -11.70 26.36 -6.68
N LEU A 92 -11.33 26.45 -5.40
CA LEU A 92 -11.53 25.40 -4.39
C LEU A 92 -12.75 25.75 -3.55
N TYR A 93 -13.70 24.84 -3.52
CA TYR A 93 -15.00 25.07 -2.90
C TYR A 93 -15.12 24.30 -1.59
N PHE A 94 -14.66 23.06 -1.55
CA PHE A 94 -14.60 22.24 -0.33
C PHE A 94 -13.22 21.63 -0.16
N LEU A 95 -12.76 21.54 1.08
CA LEU A 95 -11.61 20.73 1.44
C LEU A 95 -11.83 20.12 2.82
N LEU A 96 -11.97 18.81 2.85
CA LEU A 96 -11.79 18.01 4.04
C LEU A 96 -10.31 17.65 4.15
N GLN A 97 -9.59 18.48 4.90
CA GLN A 97 -8.25 18.20 5.42
C GLN A 97 -8.32 18.25 6.95
N ILE A 98 -7.20 18.01 7.63
CA ILE A 98 -7.09 18.31 9.06
C ILE A 98 -7.02 19.84 9.20
N SER A 99 -8.17 20.48 9.48
CA SER A 99 -8.52 21.94 9.60
C SER A 99 -9.37 22.52 8.44
N TYR A 100 -10.37 23.36 8.78
CA TYR A 100 -11.58 23.65 7.99
C TYR A 100 -11.85 25.16 7.79
N THR A 101 -12.39 25.54 6.63
CA THR A 101 -13.09 26.82 6.35
C THR A 101 -14.27 26.62 5.35
N PRO A 102 -15.44 27.28 5.51
CA PRO A 102 -16.59 27.14 4.61
C PRO A 102 -16.78 28.27 3.59
N GLN A 103 -17.10 27.91 2.33
CA GLN A 103 -17.80 28.75 1.33
C GLN A 103 -18.65 27.86 0.37
N PRO A 104 -19.67 28.40 -0.33
CA PRO A 104 -20.56 27.64 -1.25
C PRO A 104 -19.91 27.27 -2.60
N TYR A 105 -20.42 26.20 -3.24
CA TYR A 105 -19.77 25.57 -4.41
C TYR A 105 -20.58 25.79 -5.72
N PRO A 106 -19.93 26.06 -6.86
CA PRO A 106 -20.52 26.13 -8.19
C PRO A 106 -20.45 24.79 -8.94
N LYS A 107 -21.12 24.78 -10.09
CA LYS A 107 -21.60 23.58 -10.78
C LYS A 107 -20.54 22.76 -11.50
N ASP A 108 -19.39 23.35 -11.81
CA ASP A 108 -18.29 22.70 -12.52
C ASP A 108 -17.24 22.11 -11.58
N ALA A 109 -17.53 22.10 -10.26
CA ALA A 109 -16.62 21.57 -9.28
C ALA A 109 -16.40 20.04 -9.32
N GLN A 110 -15.32 19.56 -8.70
CA GLN A 110 -14.76 18.22 -8.82
C GLN A 110 -14.40 17.67 -7.45
N LEU A 111 -15.07 16.59 -7.05
CA LEU A 111 -14.75 15.86 -5.83
C LEU A 111 -13.47 15.02 -5.99
N ARG A 112 -12.40 15.28 -5.23
CA ARG A 112 -11.11 14.56 -5.29
C ARG A 112 -10.83 13.85 -3.97
N LEU A 113 -10.47 12.58 -4.02
CA LEU A 113 -10.07 11.80 -2.84
C LEU A 113 -8.55 11.83 -2.65
N GLY A 114 -8.07 12.08 -1.43
CA GLY A 114 -6.66 11.92 -1.09
C GLY A 114 -5.73 12.98 -1.71
N GLN A 115 -6.27 14.06 -2.29
CA GLN A 115 -5.51 14.98 -3.16
C GLN A 115 -5.95 16.44 -2.99
N LEU A 116 -4.96 17.34 -2.99
CA LEU A 116 -5.12 18.78 -2.94
C LEU A 116 -4.58 19.31 -4.26
N PHE A 117 -5.47 19.89 -5.03
CA PHE A 117 -5.13 20.56 -6.27
C PHE A 117 -5.03 22.06 -5.93
N GLU A 118 -3.85 22.65 -6.10
CA GLU A 118 -3.65 24.09 -5.97
C GLU A 118 -3.30 24.68 -7.33
N VAL A 119 -3.79 25.89 -7.55
CA VAL A 119 -3.66 26.60 -8.81
C VAL A 119 -2.75 27.79 -8.60
N TYR A 120 -1.72 27.88 -9.44
CA TYR A 120 -0.76 28.97 -9.38
C TYR A 120 -1.17 30.12 -10.30
N GLN A 121 -1.86 29.82 -11.42
CA GLN A 121 -2.41 30.78 -12.39
C GLN A 121 -3.64 30.19 -13.10
N GLU A 122 -4.47 31.02 -13.75
CA GLU A 122 -5.61 30.55 -14.57
C GLU A 122 -5.17 29.44 -15.53
N ASP A 123 -5.86 28.30 -15.46
CA ASP A 123 -5.60 27.07 -16.25
C ASP A 123 -4.26 26.35 -15.98
N ILE A 124 -3.50 26.79 -14.97
CA ILE A 124 -2.24 26.20 -14.53
C ILE A 124 -2.34 25.82 -13.05
N GLY A 125 -2.81 24.60 -12.83
CA GLY A 125 -2.86 23.97 -11.52
C GLY A 125 -2.18 22.62 -11.47
N GLU A 126 -1.70 22.25 -10.29
CA GLU A 126 -1.16 20.92 -10.05
C GLU A 126 -1.59 20.37 -8.70
N ILE A 127 -1.42 19.06 -8.54
CA ILE A 127 -1.64 18.42 -7.26
C ILE A 127 -0.41 18.68 -6.40
N THR A 128 -0.53 19.63 -5.48
CA THR A 128 0.57 20.05 -4.60
C THR A 128 0.71 19.16 -3.38
N SER A 129 -0.41 18.60 -2.90
CA SER A 129 -0.42 17.72 -1.73
C SER A 129 -1.21 16.44 -1.97
N ARG A 130 -0.71 15.34 -1.41
CA ARG A 130 -1.25 13.99 -1.58
C ARG A 130 -1.28 13.31 -0.23
N PHE A 131 -2.44 12.75 0.11
CA PHE A 131 -2.57 11.87 1.25
C PHE A 131 -1.61 10.69 1.10
N ARG A 132 -0.85 10.40 2.16
CA ARG A 132 0.05 9.25 2.19
C ARG A 132 -0.26 8.33 3.36
N GLY A 133 -0.63 7.10 3.01
CA GLY A 133 -1.01 6.04 3.94
C GLY A 133 -2.30 5.36 3.51
N ASP A 134 -3.07 4.84 4.45
CA ASP A 134 -4.22 3.97 4.16
C ASP A 134 -5.54 4.69 4.47
N LEU A 135 -6.46 4.76 3.49
CA LEU A 135 -7.83 5.27 3.69
C LEU A 135 -8.85 4.13 3.68
N GLN A 136 -9.84 4.20 4.58
CA GLN A 136 -10.97 3.27 4.66
C GLN A 136 -12.26 4.04 5.01
N ASP A 137 -13.41 3.59 4.48
CA ASP A 137 -14.75 4.13 4.80
C ASP A 137 -14.95 5.65 4.54
N VAL A 138 -14.40 6.18 3.43
CA VAL A 138 -14.59 7.59 3.04
C VAL A 138 -16.01 7.85 2.49
N LYS A 139 -16.88 8.49 3.26
CA LYS A 139 -18.33 8.59 2.98
C LYS A 139 -18.90 9.97 3.29
N PHE A 140 -19.81 10.45 2.45
CA PHE A 140 -20.74 11.55 2.77
C PHE A 140 -22.07 10.95 3.26
N VAL A 141 -22.51 11.29 4.47
CA VAL A 141 -23.77 10.81 5.08
C VAL A 141 -24.70 11.99 5.31
N LYS A 142 -25.96 11.88 4.84
CA LYS A 142 -26.99 12.89 5.10
C LYS A 142 -27.37 12.90 6.59
N GLY A 143 -27.27 14.06 7.24
CA GLY A 143 -27.85 14.33 8.55
C GLY A 143 -29.34 14.65 8.49
N SER A 144 -30.02 14.64 9.63
CA SER A 144 -31.43 15.01 9.72
C SER A 144 -31.54 16.51 10.02
N PRO A 145 -32.14 17.33 9.14
CA PRO A 145 -32.27 18.76 9.39
C PRO A 145 -33.17 19.04 10.61
N LEU A 146 -32.87 20.10 11.35
CA LEU A 146 -33.69 20.61 12.47
C LEU A 146 -35.16 20.84 12.12
N SER A 147 -35.47 21.04 10.84
CA SER A 147 -36.83 21.23 10.30
C SER A 147 -37.66 19.94 10.19
N ASP A 148 -37.02 18.75 10.21
CA ASP A 148 -37.71 17.45 10.19
C ASP A 148 -38.32 17.09 11.57
N CYS A 149 -38.20 17.99 12.54
CA CYS A 149 -38.95 17.99 13.78
C CYS A 149 -40.44 18.28 13.47
N GLN A 150 -41.18 17.27 13.02
CA GLN A 150 -42.61 17.39 12.80
C GLN A 150 -43.28 17.87 14.10
N ARG A 151 -43.96 19.02 14.03
CA ARG A 151 -44.88 19.50 15.06
C ARG A 151 -45.77 18.34 15.47
N ILE A 152 -45.64 17.87 16.71
CA ILE A 152 -46.59 16.92 17.29
C ILE A 152 -47.93 17.64 17.37
N ALA A 153 -48.80 17.39 16.40
CA ALA A 153 -50.19 17.79 16.48
C ALA A 153 -50.88 16.87 17.49
N LYS A 154 -50.80 17.17 18.78
CA LYS A 154 -51.74 16.58 19.76
C LYS A 154 -52.11 17.60 20.83
N ALA A 155 -53.24 18.27 20.59
CA ALA A 155 -54.32 18.57 21.54
C ALA A 155 -55.01 19.88 21.12
N SER A 156 -56.34 19.84 21.07
CA SER A 156 -57.27 20.89 20.65
C SER A 156 -57.33 22.13 21.57
N TYR A 157 -56.29 22.42 22.37
CA TYR A 157 -56.33 23.48 23.37
C TYR A 157 -54.94 24.04 23.74
N CYS A 158 -54.25 24.73 22.82
CA CYS A 158 -53.08 25.55 23.20
C CYS A 158 -53.06 26.87 22.42
N ARG A 159 -53.22 28.00 23.15
CA ARG A 159 -52.94 29.37 22.67
C ARG A 159 -51.46 29.69 22.88
N CYS A 160 -50.88 30.43 21.94
CA CYS A 160 -49.47 30.84 21.87
C CYS A 160 -48.85 31.32 23.20
N SER A 161 -47.76 30.65 23.61
CA SER A 161 -46.55 31.20 24.29
C SER A 161 -45.83 30.09 25.06
N ILE A 162 -45.25 29.09 24.37
CA ILE A 162 -44.28 28.17 24.99
C ILE A 162 -43.21 27.83 23.94
N SER A 163 -41.95 28.12 24.25
CA SER A 163 -40.76 27.68 23.53
C SER A 163 -40.76 26.15 23.38
N CYS A 164 -40.65 25.66 22.15
CA CYS A 164 -40.53 24.22 21.89
C CYS A 164 -39.28 23.66 22.58
N GLN A 165 -39.43 22.72 23.51
CA GLN A 165 -38.30 21.93 24.02
C GLN A 165 -37.98 20.83 23.00
N CYS A 166 -37.03 21.11 22.12
CA CYS A 166 -36.40 20.09 21.27
C CYS A 166 -35.56 19.16 22.15
N THR A 167 -36.12 18.07 22.65
CA THR A 167 -35.35 17.07 23.41
C THR A 167 -35.03 15.79 22.62
N ASP A 168 -35.64 15.54 21.46
CA ASP A 168 -35.50 14.23 20.79
C ASP A 168 -35.14 14.22 19.29
N VAL A 169 -34.89 15.37 18.63
CA VAL A 169 -34.79 15.37 17.13
C VAL A 169 -33.49 15.93 16.56
N VAL A 170 -32.48 16.19 17.39
CA VAL A 170 -31.11 16.38 16.87
C VAL A 170 -30.15 15.58 17.72
N GLY A 171 -29.51 14.58 17.11
CA GLY A 171 -28.22 14.12 17.62
C GLY A 171 -28.23 12.92 18.56
N LYS A 172 -29.11 11.92 18.39
CA LYS A 172 -28.80 10.55 18.82
C LYS A 172 -29.19 9.54 17.75
N LYS A 173 -28.20 8.93 17.10
CA LYS A 173 -28.42 7.86 16.13
C LYS A 173 -27.45 6.73 16.43
N ASP A 174 -28.00 5.53 16.54
CA ASP A 174 -27.19 4.34 16.80
C ASP A 174 -26.31 4.02 15.60
N CYS A 175 -25.12 3.51 15.90
CA CYS A 175 -24.17 3.02 14.92
C CYS A 175 -24.41 1.53 14.67
N VAL A 176 -24.16 1.09 13.44
CA VAL A 176 -24.18 -0.33 13.10
C VAL A 176 -22.81 -0.71 12.52
N VAL A 177 -22.11 -1.63 13.17
CA VAL A 177 -20.77 -2.11 12.78
C VAL A 177 -20.78 -3.62 12.78
N ASP A 178 -20.42 -4.24 11.65
CA ASP A 178 -20.35 -5.71 11.49
C ASP A 178 -21.64 -6.43 11.95
N GLY A 179 -22.79 -5.80 11.74
CA GLY A 179 -24.12 -6.31 12.13
C GLY A 179 -24.53 -6.02 13.59
N LEU A 180 -23.64 -5.44 14.40
CA LEU A 180 -23.90 -5.07 15.80
C LEU A 180 -24.35 -3.61 15.91
N ARG A 181 -25.36 -3.36 16.76
CA ARG A 181 -25.90 -2.01 17.02
C ARG A 181 -25.32 -1.42 18.30
N TYR A 182 -24.85 -0.18 18.22
CA TYR A 182 -24.27 0.58 19.32
C TYR A 182 -25.05 1.87 19.52
N ALA A 183 -25.52 2.12 20.75
CA ALA A 183 -26.23 3.35 21.08
C ALA A 183 -25.38 4.60 20.83
N ASP A 184 -26.02 5.72 20.50
CA ASP A 184 -25.34 7.02 20.44
C ASP A 184 -24.61 7.35 21.76
N GLY A 185 -23.37 7.82 21.68
CA GLY A 185 -22.47 8.06 22.81
C GLY A 185 -21.78 6.81 23.34
N LYS A 186 -22.15 5.61 22.89
CA LYS A 186 -21.53 4.36 23.35
C LYS A 186 -20.08 4.30 22.90
N ARG A 187 -19.17 4.01 23.83
CA ARG A 187 -17.77 3.64 23.59
C ARG A 187 -17.61 2.12 23.71
N TRP A 188 -16.84 1.51 22.81
CA TRP A 188 -16.51 0.08 22.84
C TRP A 188 -15.10 -0.19 22.30
N THR A 189 -14.51 -1.27 22.79
CA THR A 189 -13.26 -1.81 22.23
C THR A 189 -13.62 -2.65 21.03
N LYS A 190 -13.14 -2.27 19.84
CA LYS A 190 -13.41 -2.99 18.59
C LYS A 190 -12.47 -4.16 18.39
N ASP A 191 -11.20 -3.93 18.69
CA ASP A 191 -10.13 -4.92 18.69
C ASP A 191 -9.05 -4.51 19.71
N LYS A 192 -7.91 -5.19 19.71
CA LYS A 192 -6.82 -4.92 20.66
C LYS A 192 -6.27 -3.49 20.58
N CYS A 193 -6.36 -2.85 19.42
CA CYS A 193 -5.72 -1.57 19.15
C CYS A 193 -6.69 -0.44 18.85
N ASN A 194 -7.98 -0.72 18.61
CA ASN A 194 -8.97 0.29 18.26
C ASN A 194 -10.06 0.40 19.32
N ILE A 195 -10.23 1.62 19.84
CA ILE A 195 -11.37 1.97 20.68
C ILE A 195 -12.27 2.91 19.89
N CYS A 196 -13.51 2.50 19.71
CA CYS A 196 -14.49 3.23 18.92
C CYS A 196 -15.57 3.85 19.81
N HIS A 197 -16.16 4.94 19.34
CA HIS A 197 -17.36 5.50 19.93
C HIS A 197 -18.35 5.90 18.86
N CYS A 198 -19.63 5.76 19.20
CA CYS A 198 -20.74 6.12 18.34
C CYS A 198 -21.11 7.57 18.63
N LYS A 199 -21.15 8.40 17.60
CA LYS A 199 -21.62 9.78 17.72
C LYS A 199 -22.44 10.13 16.48
N TRP A 200 -23.73 10.36 16.69
CA TRP A 200 -24.69 10.75 15.66
C TRP A 200 -24.76 9.76 14.50
N GLY A 201 -24.66 8.47 14.81
CA GLY A 201 -24.66 7.37 13.82
C GLY A 201 -23.32 7.17 13.12
N GLN A 202 -22.28 7.91 13.52
CA GLN A 202 -20.91 7.71 13.05
C GLN A 202 -20.08 6.90 14.02
N VAL A 203 -19.28 6.01 13.47
CA VAL A 203 -18.32 5.21 14.22
C VAL A 203 -16.98 5.91 14.14
N MET A 204 -16.56 6.50 15.25
CA MET A 204 -15.29 7.20 15.36
C MET A 204 -14.32 6.31 16.15
N CYS A 205 -13.31 5.77 15.49
CA CYS A 205 -12.32 4.90 16.11
C CYS A 205 -11.00 5.63 16.33
N THR A 206 -10.39 5.41 17.50
CA THR A 206 -9.07 5.89 17.84
C THR A 206 -8.15 4.69 18.02
N TYR A 207 -7.03 4.70 17.30
CA TYR A 207 -5.97 3.70 17.46
C TYR A 207 -5.16 4.02 18.73
N THR A 208 -5.00 3.04 19.61
CA THR A 208 -4.39 3.20 20.95
C THR A 208 -3.12 2.38 21.14
N CYS A 209 -2.78 1.48 20.22
CA CYS A 209 -1.52 0.74 20.27
C CYS A 209 -0.33 1.65 19.95
N GLN A 210 0.86 1.23 20.40
CA GLN A 210 2.09 1.85 19.95
C GLN A 210 2.32 1.54 18.46
N VAL A 211 3.07 2.41 17.79
CA VAL A 211 3.46 2.23 16.38
C VAL A 211 4.97 2.13 16.29
N CYS A 212 5.46 1.39 15.30
CA CYS A 212 6.88 1.32 15.01
C CYS A 212 7.23 2.34 13.93
N LYS A 213 8.43 2.92 14.03
CA LYS A 213 9.01 3.75 12.97
C LYS A 213 10.27 3.06 12.46
N ASP A 214 10.33 2.79 11.16
CA ASP A 214 11.49 2.24 10.49
C ASP A 214 11.71 2.94 9.16
N ASN A 215 12.93 3.44 8.94
CA ASN A 215 13.33 4.20 7.75
C ASN A 215 12.34 5.32 7.32
N GLY A 216 11.77 6.05 8.27
CA GLY A 216 10.79 7.12 8.02
C GLY A 216 9.36 6.65 7.75
N GLN A 217 9.12 5.35 7.64
CA GLN A 217 7.80 4.75 7.48
C GLN A 217 7.24 4.30 8.84
N THR A 218 5.91 4.40 9.01
CA THR A 218 5.21 4.03 10.25
C THR A 218 4.44 2.72 10.05
N TYR A 219 4.66 1.77 10.94
CA TYR A 219 4.09 0.42 10.92
C TYR A 219 3.21 0.21 12.15
N MET A 220 2.02 -0.36 11.95
CA MET A 220 1.07 -0.69 13.00
C MET A 220 1.44 -1.99 13.71
N GLU A 221 0.85 -2.20 14.88
CA GLU A 221 1.06 -3.40 15.68
C GLU A 221 0.75 -4.67 14.86
N GLY A 222 1.70 -5.60 14.82
CA GLY A 222 1.60 -6.85 14.07
C GLY A 222 1.95 -6.76 12.58
N GLU A 223 2.11 -5.55 12.02
CA GLU A 223 2.47 -5.37 10.61
C GLU A 223 3.86 -5.94 10.33
N THR A 224 4.04 -6.57 9.16
CA THR A 224 5.30 -7.18 8.73
C THR A 224 5.80 -6.61 7.41
N TRP A 225 7.09 -6.31 7.32
CA TRP A 225 7.72 -5.73 6.11
C TRP A 225 9.13 -6.27 5.88
N LYS A 226 9.68 -6.09 4.69
CA LYS A 226 11.09 -6.41 4.42
C LYS A 226 11.99 -5.29 4.93
N SER A 227 13.09 -5.64 5.60
CA SER A 227 14.05 -4.65 6.10
C SER A 227 14.69 -3.90 4.94
N SER A 228 14.78 -2.57 5.08
CA SER A 228 15.47 -1.72 4.12
C SER A 228 17.00 -1.94 4.13
N ASN A 229 17.55 -2.36 5.28
CA ASN A 229 18.98 -2.55 5.46
C ASN A 229 19.45 -3.95 5.04
N ASP A 230 18.58 -4.95 5.17
CA ASP A 230 18.87 -6.33 4.75
C ASP A 230 17.63 -6.99 4.15
N SER A 231 17.64 -7.14 2.82
CA SER A 231 16.54 -7.74 2.05
C SER A 231 16.12 -9.15 2.50
N CYS A 232 17.00 -9.86 3.22
CA CYS A 232 16.68 -11.17 3.77
C CYS A 232 15.80 -11.08 5.01
N HIS A 233 15.96 -10.03 5.80
CA HIS A 233 15.23 -9.88 7.04
C HIS A 233 13.78 -9.44 6.79
N THR A 234 12.88 -10.03 7.57
CA THR A 234 11.49 -9.62 7.67
C THR A 234 11.30 -9.02 9.06
N CYS A 235 10.86 -7.77 9.10
CA CYS A 235 10.57 -7.03 10.30
C CYS A 235 9.10 -7.16 10.65
N LYS A 236 8.81 -7.11 11.94
CA LYS A 236 7.46 -7.06 12.51
C LYS A 236 7.41 -5.96 13.57
N CYS A 237 6.33 -5.20 13.61
CA CYS A 237 6.09 -4.29 14.71
C CYS A 237 5.44 -5.06 15.86
N GLU A 238 6.06 -5.04 17.03
CA GLU A 238 5.55 -5.71 18.21
C GLU A 238 5.81 -4.85 19.45
N ASP A 239 4.73 -4.40 20.08
CA ASP A 239 4.72 -3.47 21.22
C ASP A 239 5.52 -2.19 20.97
N GLY A 240 5.35 -1.60 19.78
CA GLY A 240 6.08 -0.40 19.35
C GLY A 240 7.58 -0.61 19.07
N LYS A 241 8.05 -1.86 19.09
CA LYS A 241 9.43 -2.22 18.75
C LYS A 241 9.51 -2.93 17.41
N VAL A 242 10.45 -2.50 16.58
CA VAL A 242 10.79 -3.19 15.33
C VAL A 242 11.59 -4.43 15.67
N LYS A 243 11.03 -5.62 15.39
CA LYS A 243 11.72 -6.91 15.52
C LYS A 243 11.96 -7.50 14.14
N CYS A 244 13.22 -7.54 13.70
CA CYS A 244 13.59 -8.13 12.41
C CYS A 244 14.25 -9.48 12.60
N SER A 245 13.85 -10.45 11.76
CA SER A 245 14.43 -11.79 11.76
C SER A 245 14.71 -12.26 10.32
N PRO A 246 15.77 -13.06 10.10
CA PRO A 246 15.99 -13.72 8.82
C PRO A 246 14.85 -14.71 8.52
N PRO A 247 14.72 -15.22 7.28
CA PRO A 247 13.72 -16.24 6.99
C PRO A 247 14.05 -17.53 7.73
N VAL A 248 13.02 -18.31 8.07
CA VAL A 248 13.21 -19.67 8.58
C VAL A 248 13.63 -20.55 7.40
N CYS A 249 14.88 -21.00 7.41
CA CYS A 249 15.44 -21.84 6.37
C CYS A 249 15.31 -23.31 6.72
N ALA A 250 14.91 -24.13 5.75
CA ALA A 250 15.03 -25.58 5.87
C ALA A 250 16.52 -25.96 5.99
N LYS A 251 16.84 -26.91 6.87
CA LYS A 251 18.20 -27.41 7.00
C LYS A 251 18.57 -28.17 5.71
N PRO A 252 19.64 -27.78 4.99
CA PRO A 252 20.06 -28.50 3.79
C PRO A 252 20.51 -29.93 4.14
N ASP A 253 20.15 -30.88 3.28
CA ASP A 253 20.70 -32.23 3.36
C ASP A 253 22.05 -32.30 2.62
N CYS A 254 23.12 -32.35 3.41
CA CYS A 254 24.49 -32.48 2.93
C CYS A 254 25.06 -33.89 3.13
N SER A 255 24.20 -34.91 3.24
CA SER A 255 24.64 -36.29 3.30
C SER A 255 25.44 -36.66 2.03
N GLY A 256 26.66 -37.18 2.22
CA GLY A 256 27.57 -37.50 1.10
C GLY A 256 28.36 -36.30 0.54
N LYS A 257 28.39 -35.18 1.24
CA LYS A 257 29.17 -33.96 0.92
C LYS A 257 30.07 -33.56 2.09
N SER A 258 30.84 -32.46 1.98
CA SER A 258 31.71 -31.98 3.05
C SER A 258 30.93 -31.57 4.31
N GLY A 259 29.65 -31.20 4.15
CA GLY A 259 28.80 -30.67 5.23
C GLY A 259 28.93 -29.16 5.41
N ASP A 260 29.84 -28.50 4.69
CA ASP A 260 29.99 -27.04 4.73
C ASP A 260 28.78 -26.36 4.12
N LEU A 261 28.33 -25.29 4.77
CA LEU A 261 27.21 -24.47 4.33
C LEU A 261 27.67 -23.11 3.82
N VAL A 262 27.10 -22.67 2.71
CA VAL A 262 27.38 -21.37 2.11
C VAL A 262 26.07 -20.64 1.79
N THR A 263 26.05 -19.32 1.98
CA THR A 263 24.94 -18.47 1.56
C THR A 263 25.38 -17.66 0.34
N LEU A 264 24.75 -17.91 -0.80
CA LEU A 264 25.10 -17.22 -2.04
C LEU A 264 24.62 -15.77 -2.02
N LYS A 265 25.32 -14.88 -2.73
CA LYS A 265 24.94 -13.47 -2.84
C LYS A 265 23.52 -13.34 -3.40
N GLY A 266 22.66 -12.62 -2.68
CA GLY A 266 21.25 -12.45 -3.04
C GLY A 266 20.34 -13.61 -2.63
N GLN A 267 20.89 -14.66 -2.02
CA GLN A 267 20.12 -15.70 -1.35
C GLN A 267 20.14 -15.49 0.16
N CYS A 268 19.08 -15.92 0.83
CA CYS A 268 18.90 -15.73 2.28
C CYS A 268 19.08 -17.02 3.08
N CYS A 269 18.99 -18.17 2.42
CA CYS A 269 19.14 -19.46 3.05
C CYS A 269 20.44 -20.13 2.60
N PRO A 270 21.16 -20.79 3.53
CA PRO A 270 22.36 -21.51 3.19
C PRO A 270 22.04 -22.76 2.37
N ILE A 271 23.00 -23.19 1.56
CA ILE A 271 23.02 -24.45 0.82
C ILE A 271 24.32 -25.21 1.12
N CYS A 272 24.41 -26.49 0.79
CA CYS A 272 25.69 -27.20 0.85
C CYS A 272 26.68 -26.55 -0.15
N LYS A 273 27.95 -26.43 0.25
CA LYS A 273 29.02 -25.82 -0.57
C LYS A 273 29.08 -26.37 -1.99
N GLU A 274 28.88 -27.66 -2.18
CA GLU A 274 28.90 -28.33 -3.48
C GLU A 274 27.65 -28.07 -4.32
N ASP A 275 26.52 -27.75 -3.67
CA ASP A 275 25.27 -27.45 -4.37
C ASP A 275 25.29 -26.10 -5.08
N GLN A 276 26.28 -25.24 -4.81
CA GLN A 276 26.43 -23.96 -5.48
C GLN A 276 26.62 -24.09 -7.00
N CYS A 277 27.01 -25.27 -7.50
CA CYS A 277 27.17 -25.53 -8.92
C CYS A 277 25.93 -26.17 -9.58
N LYS A 278 24.90 -26.57 -8.80
CA LYS A 278 23.69 -27.21 -9.34
C LYS A 278 23.00 -26.29 -10.35
N GLY A 279 22.60 -26.85 -11.49
CA GLY A 279 21.93 -26.11 -12.57
C GLY A 279 22.84 -25.24 -13.44
N THR A 280 24.14 -25.11 -13.10
CA THR A 280 25.09 -24.29 -13.89
C THR A 280 25.77 -25.07 -15.02
N GLY A 281 25.61 -26.40 -15.05
CA GLY A 281 26.35 -27.29 -15.96
C GLY A 281 27.83 -27.48 -15.57
N LYS A 282 28.21 -27.06 -14.37
CA LYS A 282 29.54 -27.21 -13.77
C LYS A 282 29.49 -28.20 -12.60
N VAL A 283 30.65 -28.72 -12.22
CA VAL A 283 30.84 -29.59 -11.06
C VAL A 283 31.69 -28.90 -10.01
N PHE A 284 31.35 -29.09 -8.73
CA PHE A 284 32.16 -28.59 -7.63
C PHE A 284 33.38 -29.50 -7.45
N LYS A 285 34.59 -28.95 -7.61
CA LYS A 285 35.86 -29.67 -7.40
C LYS A 285 37.00 -28.68 -7.14
N CYS A 286 38.15 -29.20 -6.72
CA CYS A 286 39.39 -28.44 -6.82
C CYS A 286 39.85 -28.45 -8.29
N GLY A 287 39.93 -27.29 -8.92
CA GLY A 287 40.32 -27.19 -10.34
C GLY A 287 40.82 -25.81 -10.75
N CYS A 288 40.98 -25.65 -12.07
CA CYS A 288 41.25 -24.39 -12.73
C CYS A 288 40.33 -24.24 -13.94
N ASP A 289 40.14 -23.01 -14.41
CA ASP A 289 39.37 -22.77 -15.62
C ASP A 289 40.14 -23.26 -16.85
N VAL A 290 39.59 -24.27 -17.49
CA VAL A 290 40.10 -24.81 -18.75
C VAL A 290 39.27 -24.24 -19.90
N THR A 291 39.93 -23.61 -20.84
CA THR A 291 39.38 -22.97 -22.05
C THR A 291 39.99 -23.64 -23.29
N CYS A 292 39.50 -23.30 -24.48
CA CYS A 292 40.14 -23.79 -25.72
C CYS A 292 41.60 -23.31 -25.91
N SER A 293 42.07 -22.31 -25.16
CA SER A 293 43.46 -21.85 -25.26
C SER A 293 44.44 -22.78 -24.56
N ASN A 294 44.05 -23.32 -23.40
CA ASN A 294 44.93 -24.05 -22.48
C ASN A 294 44.52 -25.51 -22.27
N PHE A 295 43.48 -26.01 -22.94
CA PHE A 295 43.03 -27.40 -22.83
C PHE A 295 44.07 -28.42 -23.32
N HIS A 296 44.96 -28.03 -24.23
CA HIS A 296 46.01 -28.90 -24.77
C HIS A 296 47.35 -28.75 -24.05
N ASP A 297 47.48 -27.73 -23.20
CA ASP A 297 48.64 -27.57 -22.34
C ASP A 297 48.49 -28.64 -21.26
N ASN A 298 49.37 -29.63 -21.27
CA ASN A 298 49.36 -30.77 -20.34
C ASN A 298 49.71 -30.34 -18.89
N ASP A 299 49.51 -29.07 -18.57
CA ASP A 299 49.68 -28.46 -17.26
C ASP A 299 48.54 -28.94 -16.37
N ALA A 300 48.83 -29.97 -15.59
CA ALA A 300 48.06 -30.24 -14.39
C ALA A 300 48.05 -28.96 -13.54
N CYS A 301 46.87 -28.52 -13.10
CA CYS A 301 46.71 -27.41 -12.15
C CYS A 301 47.73 -27.52 -11.01
N GLN A 302 48.80 -26.72 -11.04
CA GLN A 302 49.85 -26.75 -10.02
C GLN A 302 49.32 -26.31 -8.64
N SER A 303 48.34 -25.41 -8.63
CA SER A 303 47.57 -25.03 -7.46
C SER A 303 46.11 -24.86 -7.87
N CYS A 304 45.25 -25.76 -7.42
CA CYS A 304 43.83 -25.71 -7.73
C CYS A 304 43.06 -24.93 -6.67
N THR A 305 41.99 -24.27 -7.08
CA THR A 305 41.05 -23.61 -6.16
C THR A 305 39.75 -24.41 -6.14
N GLU A 306 39.09 -24.47 -4.99
CA GLU A 306 37.78 -25.11 -4.90
C GLU A 306 36.72 -24.18 -5.51
N GLY A 307 35.90 -24.73 -6.41
CA GLY A 307 34.95 -23.93 -7.16
C GLY A 307 34.15 -24.75 -8.16
N CYS A 308 33.37 -24.05 -8.97
CA CYS A 308 32.57 -24.66 -10.04
C CYS A 308 33.36 -24.67 -11.34
N TYR A 309 33.73 -25.86 -11.80
CA TYR A 309 34.49 -26.05 -13.04
C TYR A 309 33.73 -26.91 -14.04
N CYS A 310 34.10 -26.84 -15.31
CA CYS A 310 33.50 -27.71 -16.31
C CYS A 310 33.80 -29.19 -16.01
N PRO A 311 32.83 -30.08 -16.25
CA PRO A 311 33.05 -31.52 -16.12
C PRO A 311 34.05 -31.98 -17.19
N GLU A 312 34.55 -33.21 -17.04
CA GLU A 312 35.48 -33.81 -18.00
C GLU A 312 34.93 -33.79 -19.44
N GLY A 313 35.83 -33.56 -20.40
CA GLY A 313 35.47 -33.41 -21.82
C GLY A 313 34.80 -32.08 -22.18
N ARG A 314 34.71 -31.12 -21.25
CA ARG A 314 34.17 -29.77 -21.49
C ARG A 314 35.12 -28.67 -21.05
N VAL A 315 35.06 -27.55 -21.76
CA VAL A 315 35.85 -26.34 -21.50
C VAL A 315 34.95 -25.12 -21.42
N LEU A 316 35.41 -24.08 -20.73
CA LEU A 316 34.75 -22.80 -20.61
C LEU A 316 34.86 -22.04 -21.94
N ASN A 317 33.74 -21.50 -22.42
CA ASN A 317 33.72 -20.57 -23.54
C ASN A 317 33.79 -19.10 -23.07
N ASP A 318 33.87 -18.16 -24.02
CA ASP A 318 33.95 -16.72 -23.73
C ASP A 318 32.71 -16.16 -23.01
N GLN A 319 31.62 -16.92 -22.94
CA GLN A 319 30.38 -16.59 -22.22
C GLN A 319 30.32 -17.23 -20.81
N GLY A 320 31.40 -17.88 -20.35
CA GLY A 320 31.46 -18.54 -19.05
C GLY A 320 30.68 -19.86 -18.96
N LYS A 321 30.26 -20.44 -20.09
CA LYS A 321 29.50 -21.69 -20.17
C LYS A 321 30.37 -22.86 -20.62
N CYS A 322 30.03 -24.07 -20.15
CA CYS A 322 30.75 -25.28 -20.53
C CYS A 322 30.30 -25.79 -21.91
N MET A 323 31.22 -25.81 -22.87
CA MET A 323 31.05 -26.40 -24.19
C MET A 323 31.93 -27.65 -24.34
N ALA A 324 31.53 -28.58 -25.22
CA ALA A 324 32.34 -29.76 -25.51
C ALA A 324 33.72 -29.35 -26.05
N SER A 325 34.79 -29.94 -25.52
CA SER A 325 36.16 -29.66 -25.98
C SER A 325 36.36 -29.96 -27.47
N ALA A 326 35.63 -30.94 -28.02
CA ALA A 326 35.61 -31.23 -29.46
C ALA A 326 35.12 -30.07 -30.34
N ARG A 327 34.48 -29.04 -29.75
CA ARG A 327 34.09 -27.80 -30.45
C ARG A 327 35.15 -26.72 -30.37
N CYS A 328 36.29 -26.97 -29.74
CA CYS A 328 37.42 -26.06 -29.79
C CYS A 328 37.96 -25.99 -31.21
N GLY A 329 38.14 -24.76 -31.69
CA GLY A 329 38.89 -24.51 -32.91
C GLY A 329 40.38 -24.80 -32.71
N CYS A 330 41.11 -25.03 -33.80
CA CYS A 330 42.56 -25.21 -33.73
C CYS A 330 43.27 -23.85 -33.71
N LEU A 331 44.37 -23.73 -32.97
CA LEU A 331 45.27 -22.58 -33.03
C LEU A 331 46.46 -22.95 -33.91
N TYR A 332 46.68 -22.23 -35.01
CA TYR A 332 47.84 -22.44 -35.89
C TYR A 332 48.50 -21.09 -36.20
N GLN A 333 49.79 -20.95 -35.87
CA GLN A 333 50.55 -19.70 -36.01
C GLN A 333 49.84 -18.47 -35.41
N GLY A 334 49.21 -18.62 -34.24
CA GLY A 334 48.47 -17.54 -33.57
C GLY A 334 47.08 -17.22 -34.14
N LYS A 335 46.64 -17.89 -35.22
CA LYS A 335 45.28 -17.75 -35.78
C LYS A 335 44.36 -18.88 -35.29
N ARG A 336 43.14 -18.54 -34.87
CA ARG A 336 42.11 -19.50 -34.46
C ARG A 336 41.24 -19.92 -35.65
N TYR A 337 41.12 -21.23 -35.87
CA TYR A 337 40.33 -21.84 -36.94
C TYR A 337 39.13 -22.56 -36.34
N LYS A 338 37.91 -22.22 -36.77
CA LYS A 338 36.68 -22.86 -36.26
C LYS A 338 36.58 -24.30 -36.79
N VAL A 339 36.04 -25.20 -35.96
CA VAL A 339 35.68 -26.56 -36.40
C VAL A 339 34.66 -26.47 -37.53
N ARG A 340 34.88 -27.25 -38.59
CA ARG A 340 34.02 -27.28 -39.79
C ARG A 340 32.61 -27.75 -39.37
N LYS A 341 31.57 -27.01 -39.70
CA LYS A 341 30.18 -27.50 -39.57
C LYS A 341 29.93 -28.50 -40.71
N THR A 342 29.78 -29.78 -40.39
CA THR A 342 29.25 -30.79 -41.31
C THR A 342 27.76 -30.67 -41.43
#